data_AF-A0A8K0ABS9-F1
#
_entry.id   AF-A0A8K0ABS9-F1
#
_cell.length_a   1.000
_cell.length_b   1.000
_cell.length_c   1.000
_cell.angle_alpha   90.00
_cell.angle_beta   90.00
_cell.angle_gamma   90.00
#
_symmetry.space_group_name_H-M   'P 1'
#
loop_
_entity.id
_entity.type
_entity.pdbx_description
1 polymer ?
#
loop_
_entity_poly.entity_id
_entity_poly.type
_entity_poly.pdbx_seq_one_letter_code
_entity_poly.pdbx_strand_id
1 'polypeptide(L)'
;MAEEVPPDLLLDIYQQAQDLIPRKVKRACDIRYEVLIKLGNMLDRPDPEGNDWRVMASKLDLPNSLIDGIAYKETDKTVAVLRKSTHVSTKQLVKALYEMGQRDALQLLVNFYSSTNCEDPEEARAIPVRTQSMDEPMESDERYPVQVRPTRAVSEPVDSGYGGGGDSCRLPKQESDQGRKGVAGGPALNSSFSSTSSFPQFSQSSTEDHIEEEFFCEESKQFWYAVKGSSAEFKIYFHFVTAMKNSFPNDPLATQLKNNRVLKLIKYVFGIKGDKRDEVKVGKFVLLLGWFGPFKADAQGHCVCLAQIQSLIDGSTTRVGNRLDSWFAGFMSQDEANRRLKGQKRSTFLVRFSESLRDEGGFSVGLSVGEDQEPVHFNIKGNPMAAAATEPFDAHLEFVPDNEPAKTYPDLATLVNKRLMSGNPVYGDVFCVRPCQDLPLNVTFTGYEENGGRP
;
A
#
# COMPACT_ATOMS: atom_id res chain seq x y z
N MET A 1 40.37 25.51 12.12
CA MET A 1 40.87 24.80 13.32
C MET A 1 39.79 23.79 13.67
N ALA A 2 40.10 22.50 13.71
CA ALA A 2 39.21 21.56 14.37
C ALA A 2 39.40 21.75 15.88
N GLU A 3 38.33 21.72 16.66
CA GLU A 3 38.44 21.61 18.11
C GLU A 3 38.75 20.14 18.43
N GLU A 4 39.88 19.88 19.09
CA GLU A 4 40.18 18.54 19.60
C GLU A 4 39.18 18.21 20.71
N VAL A 5 38.13 17.46 20.35
CA VAL A 5 37.06 17.05 21.27
C VAL A 5 37.67 16.19 22.39
N PRO A 6 37.36 16.46 23.68
CA PRO A 6 37.84 15.64 24.79
C PRO A 6 37.47 14.16 24.57
N PRO A 7 38.44 13.22 24.58
CA PRO A 7 38.20 11.83 24.19
C PRO A 7 37.20 11.11 25.09
N ASP A 8 37.13 11.50 26.36
CA ASP A 8 36.21 10.96 27.38
C ASP A 8 34.74 11.02 26.93
N LEU A 9 34.34 12.10 26.25
CA LEU A 9 32.96 12.32 25.80
C LEU A 9 32.49 11.31 24.75
N LEU A 10 33.39 10.73 23.94
CA LEU A 10 33.03 9.69 22.98
C LEU A 10 32.88 8.33 23.67
N LEU A 11 33.69 8.07 24.70
CA LEU A 11 33.66 6.83 25.47
C LEU A 11 32.35 6.70 26.27
N ASP A 12 31.90 7.78 26.92
CA ASP A 12 30.62 7.84 27.64
C ASP A 12 29.42 7.50 26.73
N ILE A 13 29.34 8.17 25.56
CA ILE A 13 28.27 7.95 24.58
C ILE A 13 28.32 6.51 24.05
N TYR A 14 29.50 5.96 23.80
CA TYR A 14 29.66 4.56 23.37
C TYR A 14 29.23 3.57 24.45
N GLN A 15 29.57 3.77 25.72
CA GLN A 15 29.13 2.89 26.80
C GLN A 15 27.61 2.92 26.93
N GLN A 16 27.00 4.12 26.93
CA GLN A 16 25.54 4.28 26.94
C GLN A 16 24.87 3.59 25.74
N ALA A 17 25.44 3.75 24.54
CA ALA A 17 24.97 3.09 23.32
C ALA A 17 25.08 1.54 23.42
N GLN A 18 26.20 1.04 23.93
CA GLN A 18 26.49 -0.40 24.03
C GLN A 18 25.57 -1.11 25.03
N ASP A 19 25.16 -0.43 26.10
CA ASP A 19 24.24 -0.95 27.11
C ASP A 19 22.77 -0.81 26.73
N LEU A 20 22.36 0.33 26.15
CA LEU A 20 20.96 0.65 25.87
C LEU A 20 20.43 -0.06 24.61
N ILE A 21 21.14 0.09 23.49
CA ILE A 21 20.59 -0.24 22.17
C ILE A 21 20.38 -1.77 22.03
N PRO A 22 21.31 -2.66 22.44
CA PRO A 22 21.10 -4.11 22.34
C PRO A 22 19.99 -4.66 23.24
N ARG A 23 19.56 -3.92 24.26
CA ARG A 23 18.37 -4.28 25.06
C ARG A 23 17.08 -3.98 24.31
N LYS A 24 17.00 -2.80 23.66
CA LYS A 24 15.81 -2.36 22.93
C LYS A 24 15.65 -3.00 21.55
N VAL A 25 16.76 -3.27 20.83
CA VAL A 25 16.76 -3.88 19.49
C VAL A 25 17.95 -4.82 19.35
N LYS A 26 17.70 -6.08 18.99
CA LYS A 26 18.73 -7.15 18.98
C LYS A 26 19.58 -7.18 17.70
N ARG A 27 19.00 -6.94 16.51
CA ARG A 27 19.71 -6.94 15.20
C ARG A 27 19.70 -5.56 14.56
N ALA A 28 20.76 -5.24 13.80
CA ALA A 28 20.85 -3.95 13.10
C ALA A 28 19.76 -3.76 12.03
N CYS A 29 19.32 -4.86 11.40
CA CYS A 29 18.21 -4.85 10.44
C CYS A 29 16.84 -4.54 11.05
N ASP A 30 16.68 -4.64 12.38
CA ASP A 30 15.41 -4.40 13.09
C ASP A 30 15.25 -2.94 13.56
N ILE A 31 16.26 -2.08 13.37
CA ILE A 31 16.22 -0.66 13.74
C ILE A 31 15.13 0.05 12.94
N ARG A 32 14.33 0.93 13.58
CA ARG A 32 13.24 1.66 12.91
C ARG A 32 13.76 2.44 11.70
N TYR A 33 13.06 2.33 10.57
CA TYR A 33 13.48 2.87 9.27
C TYR A 33 13.84 4.37 9.30
N GLU A 34 13.09 5.16 10.06
CA GLU A 34 13.33 6.60 10.29
C GLU A 34 14.70 6.91 10.95
N VAL A 35 15.29 5.97 11.69
CA VAL A 35 16.64 6.08 12.25
C VAL A 35 17.67 5.67 11.20
N LEU A 36 17.40 4.63 10.41
CA LEU A 36 18.27 4.20 9.30
C LEU A 36 18.43 5.32 8.26
N ILE A 37 17.36 6.08 7.98
CA ILE A 37 17.41 7.27 7.11
C ILE A 37 18.24 8.40 7.75
N LYS A 38 18.13 8.63 9.06
CA LYS A 38 18.95 9.65 9.75
C LYS A 38 20.44 9.26 9.81
N LEU A 39 20.74 7.96 9.99
CA LEU A 39 22.09 7.41 9.86
C LEU A 39 22.64 7.53 8.43
N GLY A 40 21.84 7.21 7.41
CA GLY A 40 22.23 7.38 6.00
C GLY A 40 22.53 8.84 5.64
N ASN A 41 21.77 9.79 6.18
CA ASN A 41 22.07 11.22 6.02
C ASN A 41 23.43 11.66 6.57
N MET A 42 24.00 10.90 7.53
CA MET A 42 25.36 11.08 8.05
C MET A 42 26.39 10.30 7.22
N LEU A 43 26.13 9.01 6.95
CA LEU A 43 27.11 8.04 6.48
C LEU A 43 27.14 7.81 4.95
N ASP A 44 26.08 8.15 4.21
CA ASP A 44 26.03 7.96 2.74
C ASP A 44 26.70 9.12 1.98
N ARG A 45 27.05 10.20 2.70
CA ARG A 45 27.83 11.34 2.18
C ARG A 45 29.32 10.96 2.15
N PRO A 46 30.09 11.38 1.13
CA PRO A 46 31.54 11.20 1.14
C PRO A 46 32.18 12.00 2.27
N ASP A 47 32.61 11.30 3.31
CA ASP A 47 33.35 11.86 4.44
C ASP A 47 34.84 12.07 4.05
N PRO A 48 35.47 13.21 4.39
CA PRO A 48 36.85 13.51 3.99
C PRO A 48 37.91 12.66 4.70
N GLU A 49 37.59 12.06 5.85
CA GLU A 49 38.45 11.09 6.55
C GLU A 49 38.15 9.65 6.12
N GLY A 50 37.13 9.46 5.27
CA GLY A 50 36.70 8.16 4.75
C GLY A 50 35.75 7.40 5.68
N ASN A 51 35.25 8.01 6.76
CA ASN A 51 34.38 7.36 7.76
C ASN A 51 32.92 7.19 7.26
N ASP A 52 32.75 6.70 6.03
CA ASP A 52 31.47 6.52 5.35
C ASP A 52 30.84 5.12 5.57
N TRP A 53 29.65 4.93 4.98
CA TRP A 53 28.89 3.68 5.00
C TRP A 53 29.68 2.43 4.52
N ARG A 54 30.73 2.58 3.70
CA ARG A 54 31.59 1.46 3.23
C ARG A 54 32.52 1.01 4.33
N VAL A 55 33.11 1.94 5.09
CA VAL A 55 33.94 1.60 6.26
C VAL A 55 33.06 0.99 7.35
N MET A 56 31.83 1.48 7.54
CA MET A 56 30.85 0.81 8.40
C MET A 56 30.57 -0.62 7.91
N ALA A 57 30.29 -0.83 6.63
CA ALA A 57 30.03 -2.14 6.06
C ALA A 57 31.23 -3.10 6.20
N SER A 58 32.45 -2.61 5.97
CA SER A 58 33.68 -3.39 6.16
C SER A 58 33.94 -3.76 7.63
N LYS A 59 33.65 -2.86 8.57
CA LYS A 59 33.72 -3.12 10.03
C LYS A 59 32.60 -4.02 10.56
N LEU A 60 31.61 -4.32 9.72
CA LEU A 60 30.55 -5.30 9.97
C LEU A 60 30.84 -6.66 9.29
N ASP A 61 32.10 -6.88 8.86
CA ASP A 61 32.58 -8.10 8.20
C ASP A 61 31.82 -8.47 6.91
N LEU A 62 31.21 -7.49 6.24
CA LEU A 62 30.41 -7.70 5.04
C LEU A 62 31.29 -7.90 3.80
N PRO A 63 30.96 -8.84 2.90
CA PRO A 63 31.79 -9.15 1.74
C PRO A 63 31.81 -7.99 0.74
N ASN A 64 32.99 -7.68 0.20
CA ASN A 64 33.17 -6.57 -0.76
C ASN A 64 32.21 -6.63 -1.95
N SER A 65 31.86 -7.82 -2.45
CA SER A 65 30.89 -8.00 -3.53
C SER A 65 29.47 -7.51 -3.20
N LEU A 66 29.06 -7.55 -1.92
CA LEU A 66 27.81 -6.94 -1.45
C LEU A 66 27.95 -5.41 -1.36
N ILE A 67 29.10 -4.91 -0.89
CA ILE A 67 29.39 -3.47 -0.78
C ILE A 67 29.40 -2.83 -2.19
N ASP A 68 30.11 -3.42 -3.14
CA ASP A 68 30.14 -2.98 -4.55
C ASP A 68 28.74 -3.05 -5.20
N GLY A 69 28.00 -4.13 -4.94
CA GLY A 69 26.62 -4.31 -5.40
C GLY A 69 25.68 -3.22 -4.88
N ILE A 70 25.83 -2.81 -3.61
CA ILE A 70 25.07 -1.71 -3.00
C ILE A 70 25.53 -0.36 -3.57
N ALA A 71 26.84 -0.13 -3.69
CA ALA A 71 27.42 1.11 -4.20
C ALA A 71 26.94 1.47 -5.62
N TYR A 72 26.66 0.47 -6.45
CA TYR A 72 26.18 0.63 -7.82
C TYR A 72 24.65 0.70 -7.94
N LYS A 73 23.90 -0.06 -7.12
CA LYS A 73 22.44 -0.24 -7.30
C LYS A 73 21.55 0.62 -6.41
N GLU A 74 22.02 1.02 -5.24
CA GLU A 74 21.17 1.55 -4.17
C GLU A 74 21.38 3.06 -3.96
N THR A 75 20.29 3.79 -3.73
CA THR A 75 20.33 5.22 -3.37
C THR A 75 20.73 5.42 -1.91
N ASP A 76 20.09 4.69 -1.00
CA ASP A 76 20.16 4.84 0.45
C ASP A 76 21.01 3.70 1.03
N LYS A 77 22.33 3.88 0.98
CA LYS A 77 23.31 2.78 1.02
C LYS A 77 23.49 2.22 2.41
N THR A 78 23.50 3.07 3.43
CA THR A 78 23.46 2.68 4.85
C THR A 78 22.18 1.90 5.16
N VAL A 79 21.03 2.30 4.60
CA VAL A 79 19.76 1.58 4.79
C VAL A 79 19.82 0.22 4.11
N ALA A 80 20.31 0.16 2.87
CA ALA A 80 20.47 -1.09 2.12
C ALA A 80 21.46 -2.06 2.78
N VAL A 81 22.59 -1.57 3.31
CA VAL A 81 23.54 -2.36 4.10
C VAL A 81 22.85 -2.93 5.33
N LEU A 82 22.29 -2.08 6.19
CA LEU A 82 21.79 -2.54 7.49
C LEU A 82 20.55 -3.42 7.37
N ARG A 83 19.73 -3.27 6.32
CA ARG A 83 18.61 -4.19 6.05
C ARG A 83 19.05 -5.53 5.45
N LYS A 84 20.05 -5.56 4.56
CA LYS A 84 20.55 -6.82 3.97
C LYS A 84 21.43 -7.64 4.92
N SER A 85 22.03 -6.98 5.92
CA SER A 85 22.89 -7.62 6.93
C SER A 85 22.10 -8.20 8.10
N THR A 86 21.20 -9.15 7.81
CA THR A 86 20.27 -9.79 8.78
C THR A 86 20.95 -10.54 9.94
N HIS A 87 22.24 -10.86 9.80
CA HIS A 87 23.06 -11.52 10.82
C HIS A 87 23.78 -10.53 11.77
N VAL A 88 23.81 -9.23 11.47
CA VAL A 88 24.53 -8.23 12.26
C VAL A 88 23.72 -7.86 13.51
N SER A 89 24.32 -8.02 14.69
CA SER A 89 23.76 -7.53 15.95
C SER A 89 23.88 -5.99 16.05
N THR A 90 22.98 -5.35 16.79
CA THR A 90 23.13 -3.92 17.12
C THR A 90 24.42 -3.64 17.90
N LYS A 91 24.92 -4.61 18.67
CA LYS A 91 26.18 -4.49 19.43
C LYS A 91 27.41 -4.43 18.51
N GLN A 92 27.40 -5.13 17.37
CA GLN A 92 28.42 -4.97 16.32
C GLN A 92 28.31 -3.60 15.63
N LEU A 93 27.10 -3.13 15.31
CA LEU A 93 26.90 -1.79 14.72
C LEU A 93 27.43 -0.67 15.62
N VAL A 94 27.09 -0.70 16.92
CA VAL A 94 27.58 0.29 17.90
C VAL A 94 29.11 0.27 18.00
N LYS A 95 29.73 -0.91 17.98
CA LYS A 95 31.20 -1.05 17.95
C LYS A 95 31.81 -0.50 16.66
N ALA A 96 31.22 -0.80 15.50
CA ALA A 96 31.69 -0.28 14.21
C ALA A 96 31.65 1.24 14.15
N LEU A 97 30.54 1.87 14.57
CA LEU A 97 30.40 3.33 14.61
C LEU A 97 31.38 4.01 15.57
N TYR A 98 31.64 3.42 16.75
CA TYR A 98 32.65 3.91 17.68
C TYR A 98 34.07 3.83 17.09
N GLU A 99 34.43 2.73 16.44
CA GLU A 99 35.72 2.59 15.76
C GLU A 99 35.87 3.46 14.49
N MET A 100 34.81 4.15 14.06
CA MET A 100 34.82 5.17 13.00
C MET A 100 34.81 6.60 13.57
N GLY A 101 34.84 6.77 14.90
CA GLY A 101 34.68 8.08 15.53
C GLY A 101 33.31 8.73 15.34
N GLN A 102 32.30 7.98 14.85
CA GLN A 102 30.99 8.50 14.41
C GLN A 102 30.07 8.85 15.60
N ARG A 103 30.47 9.89 16.36
CA ARG A 103 29.80 10.37 17.57
C ARG A 103 28.32 10.68 17.34
N ASP A 104 28.01 11.40 16.26
CA ASP A 104 26.64 11.85 15.99
C ASP A 104 25.71 10.68 15.64
N ALA A 105 26.22 9.64 14.99
CA ALA A 105 25.48 8.40 14.73
C ALA A 105 25.18 7.63 16.03
N LEU A 106 26.14 7.56 16.95
CA LEU A 106 25.94 6.97 18.28
C LEU A 106 24.94 7.79 19.12
N GLN A 107 25.11 9.11 19.16
CA GLN A 107 24.23 10.02 19.91
C GLN A 107 22.79 10.01 19.37
N LEU A 108 22.61 9.93 18.04
CA LEU A 108 21.32 9.73 17.38
C LEU A 108 20.62 8.46 17.89
N LEU A 109 21.34 7.33 17.92
CA LEU A 109 20.80 6.06 18.41
C LEU A 109 20.45 6.11 19.91
N VAL A 110 21.34 6.70 20.72
CA VAL A 110 21.12 6.89 22.17
C VAL A 110 19.88 7.75 22.42
N ASN A 111 19.81 8.96 21.85
CA ASN A 111 18.69 9.90 22.04
C ASN A 111 17.36 9.27 21.66
N PHE A 112 17.35 8.48 20.59
CA PHE A 112 16.17 7.77 20.10
C PHE A 112 15.71 6.68 21.07
N TYR A 113 16.59 5.72 21.41
CA TYR A 113 16.20 4.60 22.28
C TYR A 113 16.07 4.98 23.77
N SER A 114 16.56 6.16 24.18
CA SER A 114 16.29 6.75 25.50
C SER A 114 14.95 7.49 25.58
N SER A 115 14.40 7.96 24.46
CA SER A 115 13.09 8.65 24.43
C SER A 115 11.92 7.73 24.07
N THR A 116 12.18 6.57 23.47
CA THR A 116 11.18 5.51 23.34
C THR A 116 11.01 4.72 24.64
N ASN A 117 9.89 4.97 25.35
CA ASN A 117 9.37 4.06 26.38
C ASN A 117 8.84 2.76 25.74
N CYS A 118 9.73 1.96 25.15
CA CYS A 118 9.43 0.57 24.86
C CYS A 118 9.45 -0.19 26.19
N GLU A 119 8.29 -0.44 26.78
CA GLU A 119 8.13 -1.47 27.80
C GLU A 119 8.51 -2.83 27.21
N ASP A 120 9.08 -3.73 28.02
CA ASP A 120 9.62 -4.99 27.53
C ASP A 120 8.49 -6.03 27.38
N PRO A 121 8.18 -6.52 26.16
CA PRO A 121 7.00 -7.35 25.92
C PRO A 121 7.05 -8.74 26.58
N GLU A 122 8.17 -9.12 27.22
CA GLU A 122 8.29 -10.34 28.00
C GLU A 122 7.79 -10.21 29.46
N GLU A 123 7.81 -9.01 30.07
CA GLU A 123 7.38 -8.84 31.48
C GLU A 123 5.84 -8.85 31.66
N ALA A 124 5.08 -8.52 30.61
CA ALA A 124 3.61 -8.48 30.65
C ALA A 124 2.91 -9.84 30.90
N ARG A 125 3.67 -10.95 30.99
CA ARG A 125 3.13 -12.32 31.13
C ARG A 125 3.03 -12.84 32.58
N ALA A 126 3.31 -12.01 33.58
CA ALA A 126 3.50 -12.45 34.98
C ALA A 126 2.51 -11.85 36.01
N ILE A 127 1.23 -11.64 35.66
CA ILE A 127 0.18 -11.23 36.62
C ILE A 127 -0.91 -12.34 36.72
N PRO A 128 -1.08 -13.00 37.87
CA PRO A 128 -2.14 -13.99 38.06
C PRO A 128 -3.50 -13.30 38.25
N VAL A 129 -4.50 -13.69 37.43
CA VAL A 129 -5.85 -13.14 37.48
C VAL A 129 -6.53 -13.49 38.81
N ARG A 130 -6.77 -12.48 39.65
CA ARG A 130 -7.55 -12.61 40.88
C ARG A 130 -8.99 -12.20 40.61
N THR A 131 -9.90 -13.17 40.55
CA THR A 131 -11.33 -12.92 40.42
C THR A 131 -11.87 -12.16 41.64
N GLN A 132 -12.54 -11.04 41.40
CA GLN A 132 -13.52 -10.47 42.32
C GLN A 132 -14.81 -10.20 41.56
N SER A 133 -15.92 -10.69 42.11
CA SER A 133 -17.27 -10.36 41.70
C SER A 133 -17.72 -9.09 42.41
N MET A 134 -18.46 -8.22 41.72
CA MET A 134 -19.52 -7.44 42.33
C MET A 134 -20.72 -7.40 41.39
N ASP A 135 -21.86 -7.87 41.89
CA ASP A 135 -23.17 -7.48 41.40
C ASP A 135 -23.46 -6.05 41.89
N GLU A 136 -23.97 -5.18 41.02
CA GLU A 136 -25.08 -4.26 41.33
C GLU A 136 -25.68 -3.70 40.02
N PRO A 137 -26.96 -3.28 40.01
CA PRO A 137 -27.68 -2.95 38.79
C PRO A 137 -27.44 -1.50 38.34
N MET A 138 -27.28 -1.31 37.03
CA MET A 138 -27.23 0.01 36.41
C MET A 138 -28.64 0.53 36.12
N GLU A 139 -29.09 1.55 36.84
CA GLU A 139 -30.34 2.25 36.53
C GLU A 139 -30.27 2.96 35.17
N SER A 140 -31.43 3.09 34.52
CA SER A 140 -31.57 3.70 33.20
C SER A 140 -32.15 5.11 33.32
N ASP A 141 -31.59 6.07 32.58
CA ASP A 141 -32.23 7.37 32.37
C ASP A 141 -32.22 7.73 30.88
N GLU A 142 -33.40 7.64 30.26
CA GLU A 142 -33.63 8.09 28.90
C GLU A 142 -33.83 9.61 28.89
N ARG A 143 -33.12 10.36 28.02
CA ARG A 143 -33.68 11.54 27.30
C ARG A 143 -32.67 12.21 26.37
N TYR A 144 -32.86 12.05 25.06
CA TYR A 144 -32.58 13.11 24.07
C TYR A 144 -33.65 13.08 22.96
N PRO A 145 -34.28 14.21 22.61
CA PRO A 145 -35.42 14.22 21.69
C PRO A 145 -34.99 14.24 20.21
N VAL A 146 -35.63 13.40 19.40
CA VAL A 146 -35.47 13.37 17.93
C VAL A 146 -36.12 14.60 17.29
N GLN A 147 -35.34 15.45 16.63
CA GLN A 147 -35.88 16.54 15.82
C GLN A 147 -36.25 16.06 14.41
N VAL A 148 -37.55 15.95 14.15
CA VAL A 148 -38.11 15.69 12.81
C VAL A 148 -37.96 16.95 11.94
N ARG A 149 -37.39 16.81 10.73
CA ARG A 149 -37.43 17.87 9.70
C ARG A 149 -38.65 17.70 8.79
N PRO A 150 -39.38 18.78 8.42
CA PRO A 150 -40.56 18.67 7.57
C PRO A 150 -40.26 18.28 6.12
N THR A 151 -41.21 17.60 5.49
CA THR A 151 -41.28 17.44 4.03
C THR A 151 -41.49 18.80 3.35
N ARG A 152 -40.83 19.02 2.21
CA ARG A 152 -41.07 20.19 1.35
C ARG A 152 -41.90 19.77 0.13
N ALA A 153 -42.95 20.54 -0.16
CA ALA A 153 -43.92 20.21 -1.19
C ALA A 153 -43.35 20.27 -2.62
N VAL A 154 -43.96 19.49 -3.52
CA VAL A 154 -43.78 19.57 -4.98
C VAL A 154 -44.41 20.86 -5.50
N SER A 155 -43.85 21.43 -6.57
CA SER A 155 -44.44 22.58 -7.29
C SER A 155 -44.09 22.52 -8.77
N GLU A 156 -45.01 21.97 -9.55
CA GLU A 156 -45.20 22.26 -10.98
C GLU A 156 -46.18 23.45 -11.13
N PRO A 157 -46.47 23.98 -12.33
CA PRO A 157 -45.79 23.80 -13.63
C PRO A 157 -45.33 25.14 -14.23
N VAL A 158 -44.54 25.08 -15.31
CA VAL A 158 -44.63 26.08 -16.40
C VAL A 158 -44.62 25.34 -17.73
N ASP A 159 -45.74 25.46 -18.46
CA ASP A 159 -45.87 24.99 -19.84
C ASP A 159 -45.41 26.08 -20.82
N SER A 160 -44.66 25.69 -21.84
CA SER A 160 -44.31 26.57 -22.97
C SER A 160 -43.94 25.74 -24.20
N GLY A 161 -44.95 25.20 -24.89
CA GLY A 161 -44.75 24.49 -26.15
C GLY A 161 -44.22 25.38 -27.28
N TYR A 162 -43.38 24.79 -28.16
CA TYR A 162 -43.13 25.29 -29.51
C TYR A 162 -43.29 24.12 -30.49
N GLY A 163 -44.01 24.36 -31.59
CA GLY A 163 -44.32 23.34 -32.60
C GLY A 163 -43.66 23.60 -33.94
N GLY A 164 -43.63 22.55 -34.78
CA GLY A 164 -43.06 22.56 -36.12
C GLY A 164 -41.75 21.77 -36.21
N GLY A 165 -41.48 21.02 -37.27
CA GLY A 165 -42.35 20.74 -38.42
C GLY A 165 -41.54 20.33 -39.65
N GLY A 166 -41.81 19.14 -40.19
CA GLY A 166 -41.02 18.56 -41.29
C GLY A 166 -39.72 17.88 -40.82
N ASP A 167 -39.14 16.95 -41.58
CA ASP A 167 -39.69 16.34 -42.80
C ASP A 167 -39.19 14.90 -43.02
N SER A 168 -39.80 14.20 -43.98
CA SER A 168 -39.60 12.79 -44.25
C SER A 168 -38.33 12.49 -45.05
N CYS A 169 -37.66 11.38 -44.73
CA CYS A 169 -36.86 10.67 -45.72
C CYS A 169 -36.82 9.16 -45.44
N ARG A 170 -37.04 8.33 -46.47
CA ARG A 170 -37.04 6.86 -46.39
C ARG A 170 -35.73 6.27 -46.95
N LEU A 171 -35.42 5.07 -46.43
CA LEU A 171 -34.64 3.96 -47.02
C LEU A 171 -34.21 4.07 -48.50
N PRO A 172 -33.07 3.43 -48.83
CA PRO A 172 -33.22 2.15 -49.53
C PRO A 172 -32.52 0.96 -48.87
N LYS A 173 -32.93 -0.25 -49.27
CA LYS A 173 -32.23 -1.53 -49.06
C LYS A 173 -31.34 -1.86 -50.27
N GLN A 174 -30.24 -2.56 -50.03
CA GLN A 174 -29.68 -3.60 -50.93
C GLN A 174 -28.75 -4.48 -50.06
N GLU A 175 -28.94 -5.79 -49.89
CA GLU A 175 -28.91 -6.91 -50.85
C GLU A 175 -27.55 -7.13 -51.53
N SER A 176 -26.82 -8.14 -51.06
CA SER A 176 -26.37 -9.25 -51.91
C SER A 176 -26.26 -10.53 -51.08
N ASP A 177 -26.63 -11.66 -51.69
CA ASP A 177 -26.53 -13.02 -51.13
C ASP A 177 -25.48 -13.83 -51.94
N GLN A 178 -25.42 -15.15 -51.72
CA GLN A 178 -24.58 -16.20 -52.35
C GLN A 178 -23.16 -16.40 -51.75
N GLY A 179 -22.67 -17.63 -51.50
CA GLY A 179 -23.38 -18.93 -51.40
C GLY A 179 -22.63 -20.15 -51.96
N ARG A 180 -22.20 -21.08 -51.09
CA ARG A 180 -21.79 -22.51 -51.32
C ARG A 180 -21.65 -23.17 -49.93
N LYS A 181 -22.24 -24.33 -49.56
CA LYS A 181 -22.25 -25.72 -50.11
C LYS A 181 -20.83 -26.28 -50.33
N GLY A 182 -20.37 -27.40 -49.74
CA GLY A 182 -20.91 -28.42 -48.79
C GLY A 182 -19.89 -29.59 -48.68
N VAL A 183 -20.12 -30.84 -48.20
CA VAL A 183 -21.26 -31.59 -47.62
C VAL A 183 -20.71 -32.83 -46.83
N ALA A 184 -21.29 -33.21 -45.67
CA ALA A 184 -21.07 -34.48 -44.90
C ALA A 184 -19.65 -34.74 -44.30
N GLY A 185 -19.46 -35.61 -43.29
CA GLY A 185 -20.38 -36.51 -42.57
C GLY A 185 -19.79 -37.04 -41.23
N GLY A 186 -20.54 -37.86 -40.48
CA GLY A 186 -20.16 -38.42 -39.15
C GLY A 186 -19.28 -39.69 -39.20
N PRO A 187 -19.22 -40.55 -38.14
CA PRO A 187 -20.25 -40.79 -37.12
C PRO A 187 -19.80 -40.56 -35.66
N ALA A 188 -20.70 -40.80 -34.71
CA ALA A 188 -20.46 -40.79 -33.26
C ALA A 188 -20.19 -42.19 -32.69
N LEU A 189 -19.56 -42.26 -31.51
CA LEU A 189 -19.53 -43.42 -30.62
C LEU A 189 -19.78 -42.99 -29.18
N ASN A 190 -20.38 -43.89 -28.40
CA ASN A 190 -20.82 -43.62 -27.03
C ASN A 190 -19.73 -43.95 -26.00
N SER A 191 -19.62 -43.12 -24.96
CA SER A 191 -19.48 -43.61 -23.59
C SER A 191 -19.94 -42.55 -22.58
N SER A 192 -20.57 -43.00 -21.50
CA SER A 192 -20.70 -42.25 -20.25
C SER A 192 -19.73 -42.86 -19.25
N PHE A 193 -19.15 -42.07 -18.35
CA PHE A 193 -19.21 -42.28 -16.89
C PHE A 193 -18.42 -41.21 -16.11
N SER A 194 -19.00 -40.83 -14.98
CA SER A 194 -18.54 -40.08 -13.81
C SER A 194 -17.09 -39.53 -13.70
N SER A 195 -17.03 -38.21 -13.47
CA SER A 195 -16.33 -37.54 -12.35
C SER A 195 -14.86 -37.88 -12.02
N THR A 196 -13.94 -37.00 -12.43
CA THR A 196 -13.02 -36.23 -11.53
C THR A 196 -12.35 -35.08 -12.28
N SER A 197 -12.14 -33.94 -11.62
CA SER A 197 -11.52 -32.74 -12.22
C SER A 197 -10.00 -32.73 -12.04
N SER A 198 -9.29 -33.54 -12.82
CA SER A 198 -7.83 -33.58 -12.83
C SER A 198 -7.23 -32.50 -13.72
N PHE A 199 -6.45 -31.57 -13.14
CA PHE A 199 -5.60 -30.66 -13.90
C PHE A 199 -4.44 -31.44 -14.57
N PRO A 200 -3.98 -31.05 -15.77
CA PRO A 200 -2.89 -31.73 -16.45
C PRO A 200 -1.54 -31.45 -15.75
N GLN A 201 -0.96 -32.49 -15.16
CA GLN A 201 0.35 -32.46 -14.52
C GLN A 201 1.45 -32.28 -15.58
N PHE A 202 1.98 -31.06 -15.71
CA PHE A 202 3.10 -30.76 -16.62
C PHE A 202 4.43 -31.25 -16.02
N SER A 203 5.26 -31.90 -16.83
CA SER A 203 6.55 -32.43 -16.42
C SER A 203 7.61 -31.32 -16.29
N GLN A 204 8.33 -31.28 -15.16
CA GLN A 204 9.45 -30.37 -14.93
C GLN A 204 10.67 -30.77 -15.78
N SER A 205 11.21 -29.86 -16.61
CA SER A 205 12.56 -30.01 -17.20
C SER A 205 13.16 -28.70 -17.74
N SER A 206 13.34 -27.70 -16.87
CA SER A 206 14.25 -26.57 -17.11
C SER A 206 14.64 -25.96 -15.77
N THR A 207 15.86 -25.40 -15.66
CA THR A 207 16.34 -24.66 -14.48
C THR A 207 15.27 -23.75 -13.92
N GLU A 208 14.82 -24.03 -12.69
CA GLU A 208 13.76 -23.25 -12.06
C GLU A 208 14.34 -21.92 -11.56
N ASP A 209 14.04 -20.84 -12.28
CA ASP A 209 14.25 -19.46 -11.83
C ASP A 209 13.33 -19.19 -10.62
N HIS A 210 13.75 -19.67 -9.45
CA HIS A 210 13.03 -19.49 -8.20
C HIS A 210 13.01 -18.01 -7.82
N ILE A 211 11.81 -17.44 -7.77
CA ILE A 211 11.60 -16.08 -7.28
C ILE A 211 11.57 -16.15 -5.75
N GLU A 212 12.44 -15.40 -5.08
CA GLU A 212 12.51 -15.33 -3.60
C GLU A 212 11.38 -14.49 -2.95
N GLU A 213 10.49 -13.92 -3.77
CA GLU A 213 9.45 -12.97 -3.33
C GLU A 213 8.20 -13.67 -2.77
N GLU A 214 7.62 -13.09 -1.72
CA GLU A 214 6.44 -13.65 -1.04
C GLU A 214 5.14 -13.19 -1.72
N PHE A 215 4.42 -14.13 -2.36
CA PHE A 215 3.16 -13.86 -3.08
C PHE A 215 1.91 -13.82 -2.18
N PHE A 216 2.08 -13.99 -0.86
CA PHE A 216 1.05 -14.10 0.19
C PHE A 216 0.04 -15.26 0.06
N CYS A 217 -0.25 -15.76 -1.14
CA CYS A 217 -0.95 -17.03 -1.36
C CYS A 217 -0.53 -17.72 -2.67
N GLU A 218 -0.79 -19.03 -2.76
CA GLU A 218 -0.39 -19.85 -3.89
C GLU A 218 -1.18 -19.51 -5.17
N GLU A 219 -2.43 -19.04 -5.09
CA GLU A 219 -3.22 -18.61 -6.25
C GLU A 219 -2.59 -17.40 -6.94
N SER A 220 -2.09 -16.42 -6.17
CA SER A 220 -1.42 -15.23 -6.71
C SER A 220 -0.09 -15.60 -7.40
N LYS A 221 0.62 -16.58 -6.84
CA LYS A 221 1.84 -17.17 -7.41
C LYS A 221 1.55 -17.94 -8.70
N GLN A 222 0.55 -18.83 -8.69
CA GLN A 222 0.11 -19.57 -9.88
C GLN A 222 -0.35 -18.62 -10.99
N PHE A 223 -1.09 -17.57 -10.65
CA PHE A 223 -1.46 -16.52 -11.60
C PHE A 223 -0.23 -15.89 -12.26
N TRP A 224 0.79 -15.51 -11.47
CA TRP A 224 2.02 -14.91 -11.99
C TRP A 224 2.78 -15.84 -12.95
N TYR A 225 2.95 -17.11 -12.58
CA TYR A 225 3.61 -18.10 -13.44
C TYR A 225 2.79 -18.44 -14.69
N ALA A 226 1.46 -18.37 -14.63
CA ALA A 226 0.58 -18.51 -15.80
C ALA A 226 0.66 -17.31 -16.77
N VAL A 227 1.19 -16.15 -16.35
CA VAL A 227 1.42 -15.02 -17.26
C VAL A 227 2.54 -15.35 -18.25
N LYS A 228 2.19 -15.33 -19.55
CA LYS A 228 3.14 -15.55 -20.64
C LYS A 228 4.28 -14.54 -20.60
N GLY A 229 5.50 -15.05 -20.56
CA GLY A 229 6.75 -14.30 -20.61
C GLY A 229 7.93 -15.27 -20.56
N SER A 230 9.10 -14.83 -21.03
CA SER A 230 10.35 -15.63 -21.02
C SER A 230 11.17 -15.46 -19.74
N SER A 231 10.63 -14.77 -18.73
CA SER A 231 11.26 -14.54 -17.43
C SER A 231 10.28 -14.85 -16.30
N ALA A 232 10.84 -15.25 -15.16
CA ALA A 232 10.15 -15.32 -13.88
C ALA A 232 10.02 -13.92 -13.23
N GLU A 233 11.07 -13.09 -13.30
CA GLU A 233 11.13 -11.76 -12.66
C GLU A 233 10.25 -10.70 -13.34
N PHE A 234 9.97 -10.81 -14.64
CA PHE A 234 9.19 -9.79 -15.37
C PHE A 234 8.29 -10.36 -16.46
N LYS A 235 7.16 -9.69 -16.70
CA LYS A 235 6.12 -10.04 -17.67
C LYS A 235 5.72 -8.82 -18.49
N ILE A 236 5.39 -9.01 -19.77
CA ILE A 236 4.85 -7.91 -20.60
C ILE A 236 3.44 -7.56 -20.11
N TYR A 237 3.15 -6.28 -19.87
CA TYR A 237 1.85 -5.83 -19.32
C TYR A 237 0.64 -6.28 -20.16
N PHE A 238 0.78 -6.34 -21.49
CA PHE A 238 -0.26 -6.89 -22.37
C PHE A 238 -0.58 -8.37 -22.05
N HIS A 239 0.43 -9.18 -21.72
CA HIS A 239 0.23 -10.57 -21.31
C HIS A 239 -0.35 -10.67 -19.90
N PHE A 240 0.03 -9.80 -18.97
CA PHE A 240 -0.58 -9.70 -17.64
C PHE A 240 -2.10 -9.44 -17.72
N VAL A 241 -2.51 -8.42 -18.50
CA VAL A 241 -3.94 -8.10 -18.72
C VAL A 241 -4.68 -9.24 -19.43
N THR A 242 -4.02 -9.93 -20.37
CA THR A 242 -4.60 -11.09 -21.06
C THR A 242 -4.82 -12.27 -20.10
N ALA A 243 -3.85 -12.54 -19.21
CA ALA A 243 -3.97 -13.59 -18.19
C ALA A 243 -5.09 -13.25 -17.21
N MET A 244 -5.10 -12.03 -16.65
CA MET A 244 -6.15 -11.52 -15.75
C MET A 244 -7.55 -11.69 -16.34
N LYS A 245 -7.77 -11.30 -17.60
CA LYS A 245 -9.07 -11.49 -18.28
C LYS A 245 -9.46 -12.98 -18.41
N ASN A 246 -8.50 -13.88 -18.59
CA ASN A 246 -8.76 -15.31 -18.76
C ASN A 246 -8.97 -16.03 -17.41
N SER A 247 -8.30 -15.57 -16.34
CA SER A 247 -8.46 -16.09 -14.97
C SER A 247 -9.77 -15.65 -14.32
N PHE A 248 -10.25 -14.45 -14.63
CA PHE A 248 -11.47 -13.87 -14.05
C PHE A 248 -12.49 -13.50 -15.14
N PRO A 249 -13.00 -14.49 -15.92
CA PRO A 249 -13.88 -14.24 -17.06
C PRO A 249 -15.28 -13.71 -16.67
N ASN A 250 -15.67 -13.87 -15.41
CA ASN A 250 -16.93 -13.35 -14.86
C ASN A 250 -16.77 -11.91 -14.32
N ASP A 251 -15.53 -11.44 -14.12
CA ASP A 251 -15.25 -10.17 -13.46
C ASP A 251 -15.35 -8.99 -14.45
N PRO A 252 -16.27 -8.01 -14.25
CA PRO A 252 -16.35 -6.83 -15.10
C PRO A 252 -15.08 -5.96 -15.02
N LEU A 253 -14.38 -5.94 -13.89
CA LEU A 253 -13.14 -5.19 -13.68
C LEU A 253 -11.96 -5.82 -14.43
N ALA A 254 -11.96 -7.14 -14.61
CA ALA A 254 -10.97 -7.86 -15.42
C ALA A 254 -11.28 -7.83 -16.92
N THR A 255 -12.56 -7.87 -17.29
CA THR A 255 -13.00 -8.07 -18.68
C THR A 255 -13.29 -6.76 -19.44
N GLN A 256 -13.82 -5.72 -18.78
CA GLN A 256 -14.16 -4.44 -19.39
C GLN A 256 -12.93 -3.50 -19.38
N LEU A 257 -12.10 -3.59 -20.42
CA LEU A 257 -10.81 -2.88 -20.47
C LEU A 257 -10.91 -1.37 -20.81
N LYS A 258 -12.01 -0.90 -21.43
CA LYS A 258 -12.18 0.50 -21.85
C LYS A 258 -12.51 1.39 -20.65
N ASN A 259 -11.83 2.53 -20.52
CA ASN A 259 -12.02 3.57 -19.48
C ASN A 259 -11.90 3.12 -18.00
N ASN A 260 -11.67 1.82 -17.76
CA ASN A 260 -11.57 1.16 -16.46
C ASN A 260 -10.57 1.84 -15.50
N ARG A 261 -11.07 2.27 -14.34
CA ARG A 261 -10.29 3.02 -13.33
C ARG A 261 -9.32 2.12 -12.54
N VAL A 262 -9.72 0.89 -12.24
CA VAL A 262 -8.87 -0.14 -11.59
C VAL A 262 -7.61 -0.38 -12.43
N LEU A 263 -7.76 -0.61 -13.72
CA LEU A 263 -6.62 -0.86 -14.62
C LEU A 263 -5.71 0.36 -14.81
N LYS A 264 -6.23 1.59 -14.68
CA LYS A 264 -5.38 2.79 -14.64
C LYS A 264 -4.56 2.84 -13.35
N LEU A 265 -5.12 2.50 -12.19
CA LEU A 265 -4.34 2.44 -10.94
C LEU A 265 -3.29 1.32 -10.98
N ILE A 266 -3.61 0.14 -11.53
CA ILE A 266 -2.64 -0.96 -11.69
C ILE A 266 -1.49 -0.54 -12.60
N LYS A 267 -1.76 0.16 -13.72
CA LYS A 267 -0.71 0.76 -14.56
C LYS A 267 0.18 1.73 -13.78
N TYR A 268 -0.41 2.59 -12.96
CA TYR A 268 0.31 3.53 -12.12
C TYR A 268 1.20 2.82 -11.07
N VAL A 269 0.69 1.80 -10.38
CA VAL A 269 1.45 0.98 -9.41
C VAL A 269 2.67 0.33 -10.06
N PHE A 270 2.46 -0.25 -11.26
CA PHE A 270 3.50 -0.90 -12.05
C PHE A 270 4.47 0.06 -12.77
N GLY A 271 4.11 1.35 -12.94
CA GLY A 271 4.92 2.34 -13.65
C GLY A 271 4.79 2.31 -15.18
N ILE A 272 3.71 1.73 -15.70
CA ILE A 272 3.42 1.52 -17.14
C ILE A 272 3.11 2.87 -17.81
N LYS A 273 3.83 3.19 -18.89
CA LYS A 273 3.75 4.49 -19.60
C LYS A 273 2.81 4.46 -20.80
N GLY A 274 2.51 3.27 -21.33
CA GLY A 274 1.58 3.04 -22.43
C GLY A 274 2.14 2.24 -23.62
N ASP A 275 3.38 1.76 -23.57
CA ASP A 275 3.90 0.87 -24.60
C ASP A 275 3.24 -0.51 -24.48
N LYS A 276 3.05 -1.19 -25.62
CA LYS A 276 2.62 -2.59 -25.68
C LYS A 276 3.69 -3.55 -25.12
N ARG A 277 4.94 -3.08 -25.04
CA ARG A 277 6.10 -3.79 -24.48
C ARG A 277 6.43 -3.42 -23.04
N ASP A 278 5.69 -2.50 -22.41
CA ASP A 278 5.98 -2.11 -21.01
C ASP A 278 5.96 -3.34 -20.08
N GLU A 279 6.96 -3.41 -19.20
CA GLU A 279 7.23 -4.57 -18.34
C GLU A 279 6.65 -4.39 -16.93
N VAL A 280 5.99 -5.42 -16.44
CA VAL A 280 5.62 -5.59 -15.03
C VAL A 280 6.72 -6.40 -14.36
N LYS A 281 7.34 -5.87 -13.30
CA LYS A 281 8.30 -6.60 -12.45
C LYS A 281 7.58 -7.33 -11.33
N VAL A 282 8.09 -8.48 -10.89
CA VAL A 282 7.45 -9.31 -9.87
C VAL A 282 7.27 -8.56 -8.54
N GLY A 283 8.28 -7.89 -8.00
CA GLY A 283 8.12 -7.04 -6.82
C GLY A 283 7.09 -5.92 -6.97
N LYS A 284 6.80 -5.44 -8.19
CA LYS A 284 5.70 -4.49 -8.44
C LYS A 284 4.33 -5.14 -8.43
N PHE A 285 4.24 -6.43 -8.77
CA PHE A 285 3.05 -7.25 -8.58
C PHE A 285 2.86 -7.60 -7.11
N VAL A 286 3.90 -8.07 -6.40
CA VAL A 286 3.86 -8.38 -4.96
C VAL A 286 3.42 -7.18 -4.13
N LEU A 287 3.94 -5.98 -4.40
CA LEU A 287 3.46 -4.75 -3.74
C LEU A 287 1.97 -4.46 -4.00
N LEU A 288 1.44 -4.76 -5.20
CA LEU A 288 0.01 -4.64 -5.49
C LEU A 288 -0.81 -5.62 -4.62
N LEU A 289 -0.31 -6.84 -4.42
CA LEU A 289 -0.94 -7.84 -3.54
C LEU A 289 -0.89 -7.40 -2.07
N GLY A 290 0.21 -6.79 -1.63
CA GLY A 290 0.36 -6.26 -0.28
C GLY A 290 -0.67 -5.20 0.06
N TRP A 291 -0.88 -4.22 -0.84
CA TRP A 291 -1.82 -3.11 -0.63
C TRP A 291 -3.30 -3.46 -0.85
N PHE A 292 -3.60 -4.41 -1.75
CA PHE A 292 -4.97 -4.64 -2.23
C PHE A 292 -5.45 -6.09 -2.11
N GLY A 293 -4.64 -6.98 -1.51
CA GLY A 293 -4.99 -8.38 -1.34
C GLY A 293 -4.69 -9.26 -2.57
N PRO A 294 -4.92 -10.58 -2.43
CA PRO A 294 -4.47 -11.59 -3.39
C PRO A 294 -5.15 -11.49 -4.76
N PHE A 295 -4.44 -11.99 -5.78
CA PHE A 295 -4.97 -12.25 -7.12
C PHE A 295 -5.71 -13.62 -7.16
N LYS A 296 -6.62 -13.82 -6.19
CA LYS A 296 -7.50 -15.00 -6.09
C LYS A 296 -8.95 -14.63 -6.43
N ALA A 297 -9.74 -15.62 -6.83
CA ALA A 297 -11.18 -15.46 -7.03
C ALA A 297 -11.93 -15.45 -5.68
N ASP A 298 -13.00 -14.68 -5.59
CA ASP A 298 -14.04 -14.80 -4.55
C ASP A 298 -15.08 -15.88 -4.91
N ALA A 299 -16.05 -16.11 -4.03
CA ALA A 299 -17.15 -17.06 -4.23
C ALA A 299 -18.09 -16.72 -5.41
N GLN A 300 -17.94 -15.54 -6.03
CA GLN A 300 -18.68 -15.09 -7.22
C GLN A 300 -17.82 -15.18 -8.50
N GLY A 301 -16.52 -15.42 -8.38
CA GLY A 301 -15.55 -15.47 -9.48
C GLY A 301 -14.93 -14.12 -9.85
N HIS A 302 -15.05 -13.11 -8.99
CA HIS A 302 -14.35 -11.83 -9.14
C HIS A 302 -12.97 -11.88 -8.48
N CYS A 303 -12.02 -11.07 -8.97
CA CYS A 303 -10.69 -10.99 -8.36
C CYS A 303 -10.70 -10.08 -7.13
N VAL A 304 -10.31 -10.62 -5.97
CA VAL A 304 -10.24 -9.91 -4.69
C VAL A 304 -9.44 -8.61 -4.80
N CYS A 305 -8.26 -8.66 -5.41
CA CYS A 305 -7.42 -7.48 -5.66
C CYS A 305 -8.12 -6.38 -6.49
N LEU A 306 -8.91 -6.77 -7.51
CA LEU A 306 -9.62 -5.79 -8.34
C LEU A 306 -10.80 -5.15 -7.58
N ALA A 307 -11.55 -5.95 -6.82
CA ALA A 307 -12.64 -5.48 -5.98
C ALA A 307 -12.17 -4.50 -4.89
N GLN A 308 -11.04 -4.79 -4.24
CA GLN A 308 -10.41 -3.91 -3.24
C GLN A 308 -9.96 -2.57 -3.84
N ILE A 309 -9.35 -2.59 -5.02
CA ILE A 309 -9.00 -1.35 -5.74
C ILE A 309 -10.27 -0.56 -6.11
N GLN A 310 -11.35 -1.22 -6.53
CA GLN A 310 -12.61 -0.55 -6.85
C GLN A 310 -13.26 0.07 -5.59
N SER A 311 -13.23 -0.62 -4.44
CA SER A 311 -13.66 -0.08 -3.14
C SER A 311 -12.87 1.18 -2.77
N LEU A 312 -11.54 1.16 -2.91
CA LEU A 312 -10.72 2.36 -2.68
C LEU A 312 -11.10 3.50 -3.63
N ILE A 313 -11.30 3.23 -4.93
CA ILE A 313 -11.61 4.27 -5.92
C ILE A 313 -12.94 4.96 -5.58
N ASP A 314 -14.00 4.21 -5.28
CA ASP A 314 -15.30 4.80 -4.98
C ASP A 314 -15.36 5.39 -3.57
N GLY A 315 -14.84 4.67 -2.58
CA GLY A 315 -14.85 5.09 -1.17
C GLY A 315 -13.86 6.20 -0.82
N SER A 316 -12.90 6.53 -1.69
CA SER A 316 -12.01 7.69 -1.49
C SER A 316 -12.45 8.98 -2.19
N THR A 317 -13.33 8.87 -3.20
CA THR A 317 -13.67 10.00 -4.08
C THR A 317 -14.83 10.81 -3.50
N THR A 318 -14.53 12.02 -2.99
CA THR A 318 -15.50 12.90 -2.33
C THR A 318 -15.82 14.12 -3.22
N ARG A 319 -17.07 14.60 -3.19
CA ARG A 319 -17.46 15.81 -3.95
C ARG A 319 -17.08 17.09 -3.19
N VAL A 320 -16.13 17.85 -3.74
CA VAL A 320 -15.68 19.14 -3.23
C VAL A 320 -16.24 20.25 -4.13
N GLY A 321 -17.47 20.67 -3.84
CA GLY A 321 -18.22 21.64 -4.65
C GLY A 321 -18.57 21.09 -6.04
N ASN A 322 -17.93 21.62 -7.07
CA ASN A 322 -18.11 21.19 -8.46
C ASN A 322 -17.06 20.18 -8.94
N ARG A 323 -16.05 19.86 -8.12
CA ARG A 323 -15.07 18.80 -8.42
C ARG A 323 -15.37 17.55 -7.61
N LEU A 324 -14.91 16.41 -8.12
CA LEU A 324 -14.60 15.24 -7.32
C LEU A 324 -13.10 15.30 -6.99
N ASP A 325 -12.74 15.02 -5.74
CA ASP A 325 -11.34 14.89 -5.29
C ASP A 325 -11.22 13.58 -4.49
N SER A 326 -10.17 12.81 -4.71
CA SER A 326 -9.83 11.69 -3.84
C SER A 326 -8.95 12.18 -2.69
N TRP A 327 -9.02 11.54 -1.52
CA TRP A 327 -8.01 11.69 -0.47
C TRP A 327 -6.77 10.82 -0.69
N PHE A 328 -6.76 9.96 -1.71
CA PHE A 328 -5.68 9.00 -1.96
C PHE A 328 -4.63 9.53 -2.95
N ALA A 329 -3.39 9.68 -2.48
CA ALA A 329 -2.26 10.23 -3.23
C ALA A 329 -1.45 9.18 -4.01
N GLY A 330 -1.54 7.89 -3.65
CA GLY A 330 -0.72 6.83 -4.22
C GLY A 330 0.74 6.91 -3.77
N PHE A 331 1.69 6.92 -4.73
CA PHE A 331 3.11 7.13 -4.44
C PHE A 331 3.35 8.62 -4.16
N MET A 332 3.57 8.93 -2.88
CA MET A 332 3.93 10.27 -2.40
C MET A 332 4.88 10.12 -1.22
N SER A 333 6.02 10.83 -1.25
CA SER A 333 6.96 10.83 -0.13
C SER A 333 6.45 11.66 1.04
N GLN A 334 7.00 11.42 2.22
CA GLN A 334 6.67 12.21 3.41
C GLN A 334 6.90 13.70 3.20
N ASP A 335 7.97 14.08 2.49
CA ASP A 335 8.30 15.48 2.21
C ASP A 335 7.32 16.15 1.25
N GLU A 336 6.87 15.45 0.20
CA GLU A 336 5.83 16.00 -0.70
C GLU A 336 4.48 16.12 0.00
N ALA A 337 4.13 15.15 0.86
CA ALA A 337 2.94 15.23 1.69
C ALA A 337 3.04 16.40 2.70
N ASN A 338 4.20 16.62 3.32
CA ASN A 338 4.46 17.80 4.17
C ASN A 338 4.28 19.11 3.40
N ARG A 339 4.90 19.25 2.21
CA ARG A 339 4.78 20.45 1.37
C ARG A 339 3.33 20.76 0.99
N ARG A 340 2.49 19.74 0.78
CA ARG A 340 1.07 19.90 0.43
C ARG A 340 0.18 20.25 1.61
N LEU A 341 0.48 19.71 2.80
CA LEU A 341 -0.33 19.87 4.01
C LEU A 341 0.04 21.11 4.84
N LYS A 342 1.28 21.60 4.73
CA LYS A 342 1.72 22.83 5.41
C LYS A 342 0.95 24.05 4.89
N GLY A 343 0.48 24.91 5.80
CA GLY A 343 -0.39 26.03 5.46
C GLY A 343 -1.81 25.64 5.06
N GLN A 344 -2.18 24.34 5.08
CA GLN A 344 -3.56 23.93 4.87
C GLN A 344 -4.37 24.10 6.15
N LYS A 345 -5.65 24.45 6.00
CA LYS A 345 -6.65 24.44 7.07
C LYS A 345 -6.60 23.14 7.86
N ARG A 346 -6.49 23.23 9.20
CA ARG A 346 -6.66 22.12 10.17
C ARG A 346 -7.73 21.12 9.72
N SER A 347 -7.49 19.82 9.88
CA SER A 347 -8.32 18.71 9.35
C SER A 347 -8.32 18.51 7.83
N THR A 348 -7.43 19.16 7.08
CA THR A 348 -7.07 18.71 5.72
C THR A 348 -6.10 17.52 5.83
N PHE A 349 -6.31 16.47 5.06
CA PHE A 349 -5.54 15.22 5.13
C PHE A 349 -5.33 14.57 3.76
N LEU A 350 -4.38 13.63 3.68
CA LEU A 350 -4.20 12.72 2.53
C LEU A 350 -3.72 11.35 3.00
N VAL A 351 -3.93 10.32 2.17
CA VAL A 351 -3.43 8.95 2.41
C VAL A 351 -2.53 8.53 1.24
N ARG A 352 -1.38 7.95 1.57
CA ARG A 352 -0.33 7.52 0.61
C ARG A 352 0.13 6.09 0.93
N PHE A 353 0.77 5.41 -0.03
CA PHE A 353 1.48 4.16 0.29
C PHE A 353 2.59 4.45 1.31
N SER A 354 2.78 3.56 2.29
CA SER A 354 3.83 3.76 3.29
C SER A 354 5.22 3.55 2.69
N GLU A 355 6.18 4.37 3.12
CA GLU A 355 7.60 4.20 2.79
C GLU A 355 8.30 3.25 3.77
N SER A 356 7.82 3.18 5.02
CA SER A 356 8.40 2.37 6.10
C SER A 356 7.71 1.03 6.32
N LEU A 357 6.40 0.91 6.01
CA LEU A 357 5.61 -0.32 6.08
C LEU A 357 5.28 -0.87 4.68
N ARG A 358 6.10 -0.57 3.68
CA ARG A 358 5.86 -0.91 2.27
C ARG A 358 5.57 -2.41 2.08
N ASP A 359 6.42 -3.24 2.67
CA ASP A 359 6.43 -4.68 2.43
C ASP A 359 5.35 -5.39 3.29
N GLU A 360 4.85 -4.71 4.33
CA GLU A 360 3.70 -5.10 5.15
C GLU A 360 2.34 -4.66 4.52
N GLY A 361 2.34 -4.16 3.29
CA GLY A 361 1.13 -3.63 2.63
C GLY A 361 0.59 -2.34 3.25
N GLY A 362 1.42 -1.62 4.01
CA GLY A 362 0.99 -0.48 4.81
C GLY A 362 0.79 0.83 4.03
N PHE A 363 0.01 1.71 4.65
CA PHE A 363 -0.27 3.07 4.18
C PHE A 363 0.15 4.10 5.24
N SER A 364 0.24 5.37 4.86
CA SER A 364 0.46 6.47 5.81
C SER A 364 -0.56 7.59 5.57
N VAL A 365 -1.07 8.15 6.67
CA VAL A 365 -2.03 9.26 6.71
C VAL A 365 -1.27 10.52 7.11
N GLY A 366 -1.24 11.53 6.24
CA GLY A 366 -0.75 12.87 6.59
C GLY A 366 -1.92 13.79 6.94
N LEU A 367 -1.81 14.56 8.02
CA LEU A 367 -2.86 15.41 8.56
C LEU A 367 -2.33 16.81 8.91
N SER A 368 -2.97 17.87 8.40
CA SER A 368 -2.81 19.23 8.92
C SER A 368 -3.57 19.39 10.23
N VAL A 369 -2.88 19.85 11.26
CA VAL A 369 -3.41 20.16 12.59
C VAL A 369 -3.63 21.66 12.83
N GLY A 370 -3.06 22.52 11.96
CA GLY A 370 -3.17 23.98 11.97
C GLY A 370 -2.42 24.58 10.77
N GLU A 371 -2.76 25.81 10.37
CA GLU A 371 -2.09 26.46 9.22
C GLU A 371 -0.61 26.79 9.55
N ASP A 372 -0.33 27.21 10.78
CA ASP A 372 1.01 27.51 11.32
C ASP A 372 1.73 26.30 11.95
N GLN A 373 1.19 25.08 11.84
CA GLN A 373 1.73 23.88 12.48
C GLN A 373 2.27 22.89 11.44
N GLU A 374 3.32 22.14 11.79
CA GLU A 374 3.84 21.09 10.91
C GLU A 374 2.84 19.91 10.80
N PRO A 375 2.63 19.34 9.60
CA PRO A 375 1.76 18.19 9.42
C PRO A 375 2.24 16.96 10.19
N VAL A 376 1.31 16.26 10.84
CA VAL A 376 1.57 14.99 11.53
C VAL A 376 1.30 13.81 10.60
N HIS A 377 2.05 12.72 10.77
CA HIS A 377 1.90 11.49 9.98
C HIS A 377 1.66 10.28 10.88
N PHE A 378 0.72 9.44 10.48
CA PHE A 378 0.37 8.19 11.16
C PHE A 378 0.42 7.03 10.19
N ASN A 379 0.71 5.84 10.68
CA ASN A 379 0.76 4.64 9.85
C ASN A 379 -0.51 3.82 9.99
N ILE A 380 -0.92 3.24 8.86
CA ILE A 380 -1.87 2.14 8.78
C ILE A 380 -1.04 0.91 8.43
N LYS A 381 -1.00 -0.07 9.32
CA LYS A 381 -0.34 -1.36 9.09
C LYS A 381 -1.29 -2.28 8.33
N GLY A 382 -0.74 -3.12 7.44
CA GLY A 382 -1.47 -4.23 6.83
C GLY A 382 -0.99 -5.58 7.38
N ASN A 383 -1.73 -6.63 7.06
CA ASN A 383 -1.30 -8.01 7.30
C ASN A 383 -1.68 -8.88 6.09
N PRO A 384 -0.95 -8.77 4.96
CA PRO A 384 -1.33 -9.43 3.71
C PRO A 384 -1.35 -10.96 3.82
N MET A 385 -0.54 -11.55 4.71
CA MET A 385 -0.56 -12.99 4.98
C MET A 385 -1.87 -13.46 5.66
N ALA A 386 -2.33 -12.77 6.71
CA ALA A 386 -3.61 -13.08 7.33
C ALA A 386 -4.79 -12.75 6.39
N ALA A 387 -4.70 -11.63 5.66
CA ALA A 387 -5.71 -11.20 4.71
C ALA A 387 -5.92 -12.20 3.57
N ALA A 388 -4.83 -12.71 2.98
CA ALA A 388 -4.92 -13.68 1.90
C ALA A 388 -5.57 -15.00 2.35
N ALA A 389 -5.40 -15.39 3.62
CA ALA A 389 -6.01 -16.57 4.23
C ALA A 389 -7.48 -16.38 4.70
N THR A 390 -8.01 -15.14 4.70
CA THR A 390 -9.37 -14.87 5.19
C THR A 390 -10.42 -15.02 4.07
N GLU A 391 -11.61 -15.53 4.43
CA GLU A 391 -12.79 -15.62 3.57
C GLU A 391 -14.08 -15.37 4.38
N PRO A 392 -14.93 -14.38 4.02
CA PRO A 392 -14.71 -13.36 2.98
C PRO A 392 -13.46 -12.53 3.26
N PHE A 393 -12.84 -11.97 2.23
CA PHE A 393 -11.57 -11.25 2.38
C PHE A 393 -11.71 -10.03 3.30
N ASP A 394 -10.77 -9.93 4.24
CA ASP A 394 -10.56 -8.78 5.13
C ASP A 394 -9.07 -8.40 5.02
N ALA A 395 -8.75 -7.13 4.75
CA ALA A 395 -7.38 -6.66 4.61
C ALA A 395 -6.57 -6.60 5.93
N HIS A 396 -7.23 -6.82 7.08
CA HIS A 396 -6.69 -6.71 8.43
C HIS A 396 -5.90 -5.41 8.68
N LEU A 397 -6.40 -4.29 8.15
CA LEU A 397 -5.74 -3.00 8.28
C LEU A 397 -5.87 -2.47 9.71
N GLU A 398 -4.77 -2.00 10.30
CA GLU A 398 -4.69 -1.52 11.68
C GLU A 398 -4.22 -0.07 11.70
N PHE A 399 -4.89 0.82 12.44
CA PHE A 399 -4.45 2.21 12.60
C PHE A 399 -3.54 2.32 13.84
N VAL A 400 -2.22 2.35 13.61
CA VAL A 400 -1.18 2.17 14.65
C VAL A 400 -1.30 3.06 15.91
N PRO A 401 -1.83 4.31 15.86
CA PRO A 401 -2.08 5.11 17.07
C PRO A 401 -3.23 4.63 17.98
N ASP A 402 -4.08 3.70 17.53
CA ASP A 402 -5.07 3.05 18.38
C ASP A 402 -4.36 2.04 19.29
N ASN A 403 -3.90 2.48 20.47
CA ASN A 403 -3.17 1.66 21.45
C ASN A 403 -4.00 0.53 22.11
N GLU A 404 -5.15 0.16 21.53
CA GLU A 404 -6.00 -0.95 21.98
C GLU A 404 -5.87 -2.13 21.01
N PRO A 405 -5.82 -3.39 21.50
CA PRO A 405 -5.53 -4.53 20.65
C PRO A 405 -6.65 -4.84 19.62
N ALA A 406 -6.22 -5.15 18.40
CA ALA A 406 -6.96 -5.93 17.40
C ALA A 406 -8.22 -5.31 16.75
N LYS A 407 -8.37 -3.98 16.71
CA LYS A 407 -9.41 -3.36 15.86
C LYS A 407 -8.94 -3.19 14.41
N THR A 408 -9.12 -4.24 13.61
CA THR A 408 -8.84 -4.26 12.18
C THR A 408 -9.97 -3.68 11.32
N TYR A 409 -9.69 -3.42 10.04
CA TYR A 409 -10.65 -2.96 9.03
C TYR A 409 -10.46 -3.71 7.69
N PRO A 410 -11.56 -4.10 7.01
CA PRO A 410 -11.53 -4.99 5.82
C PRO A 410 -11.01 -4.36 4.54
N ASP A 411 -10.99 -3.02 4.46
CA ASP A 411 -10.50 -2.26 3.32
C ASP A 411 -10.12 -0.83 3.74
N LEU A 412 -9.28 -0.17 2.94
CA LEU A 412 -8.74 1.15 3.27
C LEU A 412 -9.82 2.26 3.27
N ALA A 413 -10.85 2.16 2.44
CA ALA A 413 -11.95 3.13 2.43
C ALA A 413 -12.85 2.96 3.67
N THR A 414 -13.15 1.73 4.08
CA THR A 414 -13.82 1.45 5.36
C THR A 414 -13.02 1.99 6.54
N LEU A 415 -11.69 1.81 6.56
CA LEU A 415 -10.84 2.38 7.62
C LEU A 415 -10.93 3.90 7.63
N VAL A 416 -10.60 4.58 6.53
CA VAL A 416 -10.57 6.05 6.49
C VAL A 416 -11.93 6.63 6.84
N ASN A 417 -13.01 6.13 6.22
CA ASN A 417 -14.34 6.70 6.39
C ASN A 417 -14.93 6.40 7.78
N LYS A 418 -14.76 5.20 8.35
CA LYS A 418 -15.35 4.85 9.66
C LYS A 418 -14.45 5.20 10.87
N ARG A 419 -13.12 5.17 10.74
CA ARG A 419 -12.17 5.46 11.84
C ARG A 419 -11.65 6.89 11.83
N LEU A 420 -11.25 7.43 10.68
CA LEU A 420 -10.52 8.70 10.61
C LEU A 420 -11.43 9.91 10.33
N MET A 421 -12.51 9.73 9.58
CA MET A 421 -13.52 10.78 9.35
C MET A 421 -14.58 10.84 10.46
N SER A 422 -15.19 9.69 10.83
CA SER A 422 -16.36 9.63 11.72
C SER A 422 -16.16 8.87 13.04
N GLY A 423 -14.94 8.42 13.32
CA GLY A 423 -14.64 7.56 14.47
C GLY A 423 -14.19 8.36 15.69
N ASN A 424 -13.00 8.03 16.20
CA ASN A 424 -12.31 8.85 17.20
C ASN A 424 -11.50 9.95 16.49
N PRO A 425 -11.02 10.99 17.21
CA PRO A 425 -9.97 11.86 16.70
C PRO A 425 -8.74 11.07 16.20
N VAL A 426 -7.97 11.71 15.34
CA VAL A 426 -6.73 11.17 14.75
C VAL A 426 -5.51 11.75 15.46
N TYR A 427 -5.60 13.01 15.91
CA TYR A 427 -4.60 13.67 16.75
C TYR A 427 -5.28 14.69 17.65
N GLY A 428 -5.18 14.55 18.98
CA GLY A 428 -5.87 15.43 19.93
C GLY A 428 -7.38 15.45 19.69
N ASP A 429 -7.90 16.57 19.20
CA ASP A 429 -9.30 16.80 18.81
C ASP A 429 -9.48 17.00 17.27
N VAL A 430 -8.49 16.57 16.47
CA VAL A 430 -8.45 16.72 15.01
C VAL A 430 -8.89 15.43 14.30
N PHE A 431 -9.91 15.55 13.45
CA PHE A 431 -10.39 14.49 12.55
C PHE A 431 -9.87 14.68 11.12
N CYS A 432 -9.92 13.64 10.28
CA CYS A 432 -9.70 13.76 8.84
C CYS A 432 -11.00 14.22 8.17
N VAL A 433 -11.14 15.52 7.83
CA VAL A 433 -12.42 16.09 7.34
C VAL A 433 -12.36 16.51 5.88
N ARG A 434 -11.22 17.00 5.40
CA ARG A 434 -11.05 17.52 4.02
C ARG A 434 -9.95 16.77 3.28
N PRO A 435 -10.24 16.13 2.13
CA PRO A 435 -9.19 15.69 1.21
C PRO A 435 -8.26 16.87 0.85
N CYS A 436 -6.96 16.62 0.80
CA CYS A 436 -6.02 17.52 0.13
C CYS A 436 -6.40 17.62 -1.36
N GLN A 437 -6.34 18.84 -1.90
CA GLN A 437 -6.71 19.09 -3.30
C GLN A 437 -5.57 18.73 -4.28
N ASP A 438 -5.94 18.58 -5.55
CA ASP A 438 -5.05 18.37 -6.69
C ASP A 438 -4.01 17.22 -6.47
N LEU A 439 -4.45 16.11 -5.88
CA LEU A 439 -3.63 14.92 -5.66
C LEU A 439 -3.39 14.14 -6.98
N PRO A 440 -2.25 13.42 -7.13
CA PRO A 440 -1.83 12.82 -8.40
C PRO A 440 -2.82 11.82 -9.02
N LEU A 441 -3.68 11.19 -8.21
CA LEU A 441 -4.64 10.19 -8.66
C LEU A 441 -6.06 10.72 -8.91
N ASN A 442 -6.35 12.01 -8.66
CA ASN A 442 -7.70 12.54 -8.84
C ASN A 442 -8.18 12.34 -10.29
N VAL A 443 -7.39 12.71 -11.29
CA VAL A 443 -7.69 12.47 -12.73
C VAL A 443 -7.92 10.98 -13.05
N THR A 444 -7.26 10.07 -12.33
CA THR A 444 -7.42 8.62 -12.50
C THR A 444 -8.75 8.11 -11.94
N PHE A 445 -9.17 8.62 -10.77
CA PHE A 445 -10.33 8.14 -10.01
C PHE A 445 -11.63 8.82 -10.42
N THR A 446 -11.59 10.10 -10.78
CA THR A 446 -12.73 10.87 -11.29
C THR A 446 -12.97 10.61 -12.78
N GLY A 447 -11.91 10.25 -13.50
CA GLY A 447 -11.91 10.20 -14.96
C GLY A 447 -11.82 11.59 -15.60
N TYR A 448 -11.82 11.60 -16.93
CA TYR A 448 -12.11 12.82 -17.67
C TYR A 448 -13.63 12.98 -17.71
N GLU A 449 -14.13 14.17 -17.39
CA GLU A 449 -15.43 14.58 -17.92
C GLU A 449 -15.29 14.58 -19.45
N GLU A 450 -16.08 13.76 -20.15
CA GLU A 450 -16.24 13.91 -21.59
C GLU A 450 -16.98 15.24 -21.82
N ASN A 451 -16.20 16.31 -21.97
CA ASN A 451 -16.70 17.65 -22.27
C ASN A 451 -17.71 17.56 -23.42
N GLY A 452 -18.98 17.77 -23.10
CA GLY A 452 -20.12 17.68 -24.02
C GLY A 452 -20.18 18.80 -25.04
N GLY A 453 -19.03 19.21 -25.57
CA GLY A 453 -18.89 20.14 -26.68
C GLY A 453 -19.50 19.53 -27.93
N ARG A 454 -20.79 19.82 -28.14
CA ARG A 454 -21.40 19.73 -29.47
C ARG A 454 -20.61 20.65 -30.41
N PRO A 455 -20.21 20.18 -31.60
CA PRO A 455 -19.73 21.07 -32.66
C PRO A 455 -20.85 21.97 -33.19
#